data_AF-A0A9X2JI63-F1
#
_entry.id   AF-A0A9X2JI63-F1
#
_cell.length_a   1.000
_cell.length_b   1.000
_cell.length_c   1.000
_cell.angle_alpha   90.00
_cell.angle_beta   90.00
_cell.angle_gamma   90.00
#
_symmetry.space_group_name_H-M   'P 1'
#
loop_
_entity.id
_entity.type
_entity.pdbx_description
1 polymer ?
#
loop_
_entity_poly.entity_id
_entity_poly.type
_entity_poly.pdbx_seq_one_letter_code
_entity_poly.pdbx_strand_id
1 'polypeptide(L)'
;MDGIIECYWFENEHIGLPRTLFHRIRIPFESFDSGLDYVSQPECTELVVEWINLGLDDPAALDGIEIVMGRTPDVEASIYVGAAHNWYQIEKLTLTRIGTRYEVKCTGKVEFSREGVANDELFAFETMVEYRGAV
;
A
#
# COMPACT_ATOMS: atom_id res chain seq x y z
N MET A 1 5.60 -8.57 11.24
CA MET A 1 6.66 -8.16 10.28
C MET A 1 6.51 -6.67 10.07
N ASP A 2 7.62 -5.95 9.89
CA ASP A 2 7.53 -4.52 9.62
C ASP A 2 7.22 -4.28 8.14
N GLY A 3 6.43 -3.24 7.84
CA GLY A 3 6.19 -2.86 6.45
C GLY A 3 7.40 -2.17 5.82
N ILE A 4 7.37 -2.05 4.50
CA ILE A 4 8.47 -1.53 3.69
C ILE A 4 7.95 -0.42 2.79
N ILE A 5 8.68 0.68 2.69
CA ILE A 5 8.54 1.66 1.63
C ILE A 5 9.75 1.53 0.70
N GLU A 6 9.51 1.43 -0.60
CA GLU A 6 10.54 1.40 -1.63
C GLU A 6 10.24 2.42 -2.73
N CYS A 7 11.24 2.73 -3.55
CA CYS A 7 11.06 3.58 -4.72
C CYS A 7 11.61 2.89 -5.98
N TYR A 8 11.00 3.17 -7.12
CA TYR A 8 11.41 2.62 -8.41
C TYR A 8 11.14 3.61 -9.54
N TRP A 9 12.00 3.58 -10.56
CA TRP A 9 11.78 4.33 -11.79
C TRP A 9 10.92 3.51 -12.75
N PHE A 10 9.92 4.16 -13.35
CA PHE A 10 9.10 3.55 -14.39
C PHE A 10 8.81 4.58 -15.49
N GLU A 11 8.71 4.10 -16.73
CA GLU A 11 8.40 4.92 -17.91
C GLU A 11 7.57 4.08 -18.88
N ASN A 12 6.64 4.72 -19.59
CA ASN A 12 5.87 4.04 -20.62
C ASN A 12 5.42 5.03 -21.70
N GLU A 13 6.16 5.05 -22.81
CA GLU A 13 5.90 5.95 -23.96
C GLU A 13 4.53 5.70 -24.61
N HIS A 14 3.99 4.47 -24.55
CA HIS A 14 2.71 4.12 -25.19
C HIS A 14 1.51 4.85 -24.57
N ILE A 15 1.62 5.19 -23.29
CA ILE A 15 0.61 5.97 -22.55
C ILE A 15 1.09 7.39 -22.25
N GLY A 16 2.24 7.79 -22.81
CA GLY A 16 2.84 9.10 -22.57
C GLY A 16 3.35 9.32 -21.14
N LEU A 17 3.64 8.25 -20.39
CA LEU A 17 4.19 8.35 -19.04
C LEU A 17 5.71 8.58 -19.12
N PRO A 18 6.20 9.80 -18.81
CA PRO A 18 7.63 10.06 -18.77
C PRO A 18 8.28 9.25 -17.64
N ARG A 19 9.61 9.13 -17.69
CA ARG A 19 10.39 8.54 -16.60
C ARG A 19 10.08 9.21 -15.27
N THR A 20 9.38 8.48 -14.42
CA THR A 20 8.81 8.97 -13.15
C THR A 20 9.29 8.08 -12.02
N LEU A 21 9.64 8.71 -10.89
CA LEU A 21 9.97 8.00 -9.67
C LEU A 21 8.67 7.76 -8.90
N PHE A 22 8.35 6.50 -8.67
CA PHE A 22 7.22 6.08 -7.87
C PHE A 22 7.69 5.47 -6.57
N HIS A 23 6.84 5.56 -5.56
CA HIS A 23 6.97 4.83 -4.31
C HIS A 23 5.97 3.66 -4.28
N ARG A 24 6.36 2.61 -3.57
CA ARG A 24 5.51 1.49 -3.18
C ARG A 24 5.58 1.28 -1.68
N ILE A 25 4.45 1.02 -1.05
CA ILE A 25 4.34 0.66 0.36
C ILE A 25 3.77 -0.75 0.46
N ARG A 26 4.46 -1.64 1.18
CA ARG A 26 4.01 -3.01 1.46
C ARG A 26 3.87 -3.20 2.96
N ILE A 27 2.69 -3.61 3.40
CA ILE A 27 2.35 -3.78 4.80
C ILE A 27 1.83 -5.19 5.01
N PRO A 28 2.65 -6.12 5.52
CA PRO A 28 2.16 -7.44 5.88
C PRO A 28 1.25 -7.32 7.10
N PHE A 29 0.09 -8.00 7.07
CA PHE A 29 -0.73 -8.16 8.27
C PHE A 29 -0.40 -9.46 8.99
N GLU A 30 -0.92 -9.60 10.20
CA GLU A 30 -0.80 -10.86 10.94
C GLU A 30 -1.51 -11.99 10.19
N SER A 31 -0.88 -13.16 10.15
CA SER A 31 -1.49 -14.34 9.55
C SER A 31 -2.73 -14.74 10.34
N PHE A 32 -3.80 -15.12 9.63
CA PHE A 32 -5.07 -15.49 10.24
C PHE A 32 -5.70 -16.68 9.50
N ASP A 33 -6.66 -17.34 10.14
CA ASP A 33 -7.50 -18.32 9.45
C ASP A 33 -8.54 -17.56 8.62
N SER A 34 -8.40 -17.61 7.29
CA SER A 34 -9.32 -16.90 6.39
C SER A 34 -10.64 -17.63 6.19
N GLY A 35 -10.76 -18.90 6.60
CA GLY A 35 -11.92 -19.74 6.34
C GLY A 35 -12.12 -20.13 4.86
N LEU A 36 -11.18 -19.77 3.99
CA LEU A 36 -11.19 -20.09 2.57
C LEU A 36 -10.56 -21.48 2.37
N ASP A 37 -11.28 -22.39 1.72
CA ASP A 37 -10.88 -23.78 1.50
C ASP A 37 -9.85 -23.95 0.37
N TYR A 38 -9.63 -22.90 -0.42
CA TYR A 38 -8.73 -22.90 -1.57
C TYR A 38 -7.35 -22.27 -1.29
N VAL A 39 -7.09 -21.83 -0.04
CA VAL A 39 -5.77 -21.31 0.39
C VAL A 39 -5.24 -22.11 1.58
N SER A 40 -3.92 -22.05 1.80
CA SER A 40 -3.31 -22.69 2.97
C SER A 40 -3.52 -21.84 4.22
N GLN A 41 -3.74 -22.48 5.37
CA GLN A 41 -3.99 -21.79 6.63
C GLN A 41 -2.82 -21.96 7.62
N PRO A 42 -2.48 -20.94 8.43
CA PRO A 42 -3.01 -19.57 8.37
C PRO A 42 -2.50 -18.82 7.13
N GLU A 43 -3.36 -18.03 6.52
CA GLU A 43 -3.03 -17.27 5.33
C GLU A 43 -2.25 -16.00 5.70
N CYS A 44 -1.22 -15.70 4.93
CA CYS A 44 -0.47 -14.45 5.03
C CYS A 44 -1.02 -13.45 4.02
N THR A 45 -1.38 -12.26 4.48
CA THR A 45 -1.91 -11.19 3.64
C THR A 45 -1.04 -9.94 3.75
N GLU A 46 -1.07 -9.10 2.73
CA GLU A 46 -0.45 -7.78 2.76
C GLU A 46 -1.34 -6.75 2.05
N LEU A 47 -1.26 -5.51 2.53
CA LEU A 47 -1.64 -4.34 1.74
C LEU A 47 -0.44 -3.93 0.89
N VAL A 48 -0.67 -3.75 -0.40
CA VAL A 48 0.28 -3.12 -1.32
C VAL A 48 -0.34 -1.82 -1.82
N VAL A 49 0.39 -0.72 -1.68
CA VAL A 49 0.07 0.60 -2.26
C VAL A 49 1.15 0.93 -3.28
N GLU A 50 0.78 1.18 -4.52
CA GLU A 50 1.71 1.34 -5.65
C GLU A 50 1.45 2.63 -6.42
N TRP A 51 2.37 2.94 -7.33
CA TRP A 51 2.27 4.08 -8.25
C TRP A 51 2.17 5.43 -7.53
N ILE A 52 2.74 5.51 -6.33
CA ILE A 52 2.71 6.73 -5.53
C ILE A 52 3.75 7.71 -6.10
N ASN A 53 3.30 8.64 -6.94
CA ASN A 53 4.15 9.72 -7.43
C ASN A 53 4.12 10.91 -6.46
N LEU A 54 5.18 11.06 -5.64
CA LEU A 54 5.28 12.13 -4.66
C LEU A 54 6.03 13.38 -5.17
N GLY A 55 6.74 13.28 -6.30
CA GLY A 55 7.52 14.40 -6.85
C GLY A 55 8.61 14.94 -5.91
N LEU A 56 9.17 14.09 -5.05
CA LEU A 56 10.19 14.49 -4.08
C LEU A 56 11.59 14.51 -4.71
N ASP A 57 12.40 15.52 -4.35
CA ASP A 57 13.82 15.57 -4.70
C ASP A 57 14.64 14.50 -3.95
N ASP A 58 14.38 14.34 -2.64
CA ASP A 58 14.88 13.24 -1.82
C ASP A 58 13.76 12.20 -1.65
N PRO A 59 13.90 10.99 -2.23
CA PRO A 59 12.89 9.94 -2.13
C PRO A 59 12.61 9.47 -0.70
N ALA A 60 13.52 9.72 0.25
CA ALA A 60 13.37 9.40 1.67
C ALA A 60 12.73 10.55 2.50
N ALA A 61 12.44 11.71 1.90
CA ALA A 61 11.79 12.84 2.57
C ALA A 61 10.27 12.63 2.74
N LEU A 62 9.88 11.50 3.33
CA LEU A 62 8.50 11.03 3.45
C LEU A 62 7.76 11.54 4.71
N ASP A 63 8.44 12.32 5.56
CA ASP A 63 7.83 12.82 6.80
C ASP A 63 6.72 13.84 6.50
N GLY A 64 5.55 13.65 7.10
CA GLY A 64 4.39 14.51 6.93
C GLY A 64 3.61 14.29 5.63
N ILE A 65 3.98 13.29 4.82
CA ILE A 65 3.25 12.97 3.58
C ILE A 65 1.86 12.41 3.90
N GLU A 66 0.86 12.91 3.18
CA GLU A 66 -0.51 12.41 3.18
C GLU A 66 -0.86 11.87 1.79
N ILE A 67 -1.36 10.64 1.75
CA ILE A 67 -1.86 9.98 0.55
C ILE A 67 -3.38 9.81 0.69
N VAL A 68 -4.12 10.30 -0.30
CA VAL A 68 -5.58 10.18 -0.39
C VAL A 68 -5.92 9.83 -1.83
N MET A 69 -6.58 8.69 -2.06
CA MET A 69 -7.00 8.32 -3.40
C MET A 69 -7.97 9.36 -3.98
N GLY A 70 -7.75 9.74 -5.23
CA GLY A 70 -8.48 10.82 -5.92
C GLY A 70 -7.87 12.22 -5.72
N ARG A 71 -6.98 12.41 -4.74
CA ARG A 71 -6.14 13.62 -4.61
C ARG A 71 -4.69 13.35 -5.00
N THR A 72 -4.16 12.21 -4.60
CA THR A 72 -2.87 11.71 -5.05
C THR A 72 -3.12 10.93 -6.35
N PRO A 73 -2.63 11.41 -7.51
CA PRO A 73 -2.91 10.80 -8.79
C PRO A 73 -2.28 9.41 -8.88
N ASP A 74 -2.92 8.54 -9.67
CA ASP A 74 -2.41 7.22 -10.09
C ASP A 74 -2.18 6.19 -8.98
N VAL A 75 -2.41 6.54 -7.71
CA VAL A 75 -2.26 5.61 -6.58
C VAL A 75 -3.26 4.46 -6.70
N GLU A 76 -2.72 3.25 -6.62
CA GLU A 76 -3.50 2.01 -6.50
C GLU A 76 -3.17 1.33 -5.17
N ALA A 77 -4.16 0.68 -4.57
CA ALA A 77 -3.95 -0.11 -3.37
C ALA A 77 -4.83 -1.35 -3.36
N SER A 78 -4.28 -2.46 -2.87
CA SER A 78 -4.98 -3.73 -2.80
C SER A 78 -4.53 -4.56 -1.60
N ILE A 79 -5.47 -5.29 -1.00
CA ILE A 79 -5.22 -6.31 0.00
C ILE A 79 -5.28 -7.68 -0.68
N TYR A 80 -4.18 -8.41 -0.57
CA TYR A 80 -4.03 -9.73 -1.18
C TYR A 80 -4.46 -10.81 -0.21
N VAL A 81 -5.42 -11.65 -0.60
CA VAL A 81 -5.84 -12.83 0.18
C VAL A 81 -5.83 -14.03 -0.75
N GLY A 82 -4.85 -14.93 -0.59
CA GLY A 82 -4.59 -15.96 -1.58
C GLY A 82 -4.29 -15.36 -2.95
N ALA A 83 -5.10 -15.73 -3.95
CA ALA A 83 -5.01 -15.20 -5.32
C ALA A 83 -5.94 -14.00 -5.59
N ALA A 84 -6.73 -13.56 -4.59
CA ALA A 84 -7.68 -12.46 -4.76
C ALA A 84 -7.00 -11.10 -4.59
N HIS A 85 -7.31 -10.18 -5.51
CA HIS A 85 -6.79 -8.81 -5.53
C HIS A 85 -7.89 -7.84 -5.07
N ASN A 86 -8.07 -7.69 -3.75
CA ASN A 86 -9.17 -6.89 -3.22
C ASN A 86 -8.78 -5.41 -3.21
N TRP A 87 -9.49 -4.57 -3.97
CA TRP A 87 -9.22 -3.13 -3.96
C TRP A 87 -9.38 -2.54 -2.57
N TYR A 88 -8.44 -1.65 -2.23
CA TYR A 88 -8.47 -0.90 -0.99
C TYR A 88 -8.55 0.59 -1.30
N GLN A 89 -9.71 1.19 -1.08
CA GLN A 89 -9.93 2.61 -1.29
C GLN A 89 -9.34 3.38 -0.10
N ILE A 90 -8.14 3.94 -0.27
CA ILE A 90 -7.50 4.76 0.76
C ILE A 90 -8.26 6.09 0.90
N GLU A 91 -8.93 6.25 2.03
CA GLU A 91 -9.51 7.53 2.44
C GLU A 91 -8.42 8.48 2.93
N LYS A 92 -7.46 7.93 3.70
CA LYS A 92 -6.30 8.68 4.19
C LYS A 92 -5.20 7.74 4.66
N LEU A 93 -3.98 7.98 4.21
CA LEU A 93 -2.76 7.37 4.72
C LEU A 93 -1.76 8.49 5.04
N THR A 94 -1.20 8.50 6.26
CA THR A 94 -0.17 9.47 6.66
C THR A 94 1.13 8.78 7.06
N LEU A 95 2.25 9.40 6.71
CA LEU A 95 3.60 8.98 7.07
C LEU A 95 4.21 9.98 8.06
N THR A 96 4.58 9.51 9.26
CA THR A 96 5.27 10.34 10.26
C THR A 96 6.60 9.71 10.63
N ARG A 97 7.71 10.44 10.53
CA ARG A 97 9.04 9.91 10.85
C ARG A 97 9.20 9.73 12.35
N ILE A 98 9.54 8.51 12.78
CA ILE A 98 9.89 8.14 14.14
C ILE A 98 11.29 7.52 14.12
N GLY A 99 12.31 8.33 14.41
CA GLY A 99 13.72 7.92 14.32
C GLY A 99 14.12 7.61 12.87
N THR A 100 14.49 6.35 12.61
CA THR A 100 14.88 5.86 11.27
C THR A 100 13.73 5.22 10.49
N ARG A 101 12.53 5.16 11.08
CA ARG A 101 11.34 4.51 10.52
C ARG A 101 10.22 5.53 10.33
N TYR A 102 9.12 5.09 9.72
CA TYR A 102 7.90 5.87 9.59
C TYR A 102 6.74 5.14 10.25
N GLU A 103 5.98 5.86 11.06
CA GLU A 103 4.65 5.44 11.47
C GLU A 103 3.70 5.68 10.30
N VAL A 104 2.94 4.65 9.95
CA VAL A 104 1.85 4.69 8.97
C VAL A 104 0.54 4.60 9.71
N LYS A 105 -0.34 5.57 9.48
CA LYS A 105 -1.74 5.52 9.89
C LYS A 105 -2.59 5.52 8.65
N CYS A 106 -3.45 4.52 8.50
CA CYS A 106 -4.25 4.36 7.28
C CYS A 106 -5.70 4.04 7.62
N THR A 107 -6.62 4.68 6.91
CA THR A 107 -8.05 4.38 6.91
C THR A 107 -8.54 4.25 5.47
N GLY A 108 -9.48 3.35 5.27
CA GLY A 108 -10.03 3.09 3.94
C GLY A 108 -11.10 2.01 3.95
N LYS A 109 -11.56 1.66 2.76
CA LYS A 109 -12.56 0.63 2.53
C LYS A 109 -11.97 -0.49 1.68
N VAL A 110 -12.06 -1.73 2.15
CA VAL A 110 -11.71 -2.92 1.37
C VAL A 110 -12.93 -3.40 0.58
N GLU A 111 -12.77 -3.67 -0.71
CA GLU A 111 -13.84 -4.16 -1.59
C GLU A 111 -13.72 -5.68 -1.83
N PHE A 112 -13.95 -6.48 -0.79
CA PHE A 112 -13.88 -7.94 -0.87
C PHE A 112 -14.96 -8.57 -1.76
N SER A 113 -16.10 -7.90 -1.94
CA SER A 113 -17.25 -8.47 -2.63
C SER A 113 -17.01 -8.70 -4.12
N ARG A 114 -16.11 -7.90 -4.75
CA ARG A 114 -15.79 -8.04 -6.18
C ARG A 114 -15.04 -9.32 -6.51
N GLU A 115 -14.17 -9.73 -5.59
CA GLU A 115 -13.39 -10.97 -5.70
C GLU A 115 -14.14 -12.18 -5.09
N GLY A 116 -15.35 -11.96 -4.54
CA GLY A 116 -16.14 -13.02 -3.91
C GLY A 116 -15.53 -13.53 -2.59
N VAL A 117 -14.67 -12.75 -1.93
CA VAL A 117 -13.97 -13.14 -0.69
C VAL A 117 -14.88 -12.97 0.53
N ALA A 118 -15.50 -11.80 0.68
CA ALA A 118 -16.33 -11.42 1.81
C ALA A 118 -17.20 -10.19 1.47
N ASN A 119 -17.90 -9.64 2.47
CA ASN A 119 -18.52 -8.32 2.33
C ASN A 119 -17.46 -7.23 2.40
N ASP A 120 -17.70 -6.12 1.71
CA ASP A 120 -16.86 -4.93 1.84
C ASP A 120 -16.84 -4.41 3.28
N GLU A 121 -15.70 -3.88 3.71
CA GLU A 121 -15.51 -3.44 5.09
C GLU A 121 -14.66 -2.18 5.20
N LEU A 122 -14.95 -1.34 6.21
CA LEU A 122 -14.05 -0.26 6.61
C LEU A 122 -12.90 -0.85 7.41
N PHE A 123 -11.69 -0.54 7.00
CA PHE A 123 -10.49 -1.07 7.64
C PHE A 123 -9.51 0.06 7.93
N ALA A 124 -9.04 0.10 9.18
CA ALA A 124 -8.09 1.07 9.67
C ALA A 124 -6.98 0.36 10.43
N PHE A 125 -5.75 0.82 10.25
CA PHE A 125 -4.59 0.25 10.93
C PHE A 125 -3.51 1.30 11.17
N GLU A 126 -2.61 0.96 12.09
CA GLU A 126 -1.42 1.71 12.44
C GLU A 126 -0.23 0.74 12.50
N THR A 127 0.89 1.08 11.88
CA THR A 127 2.07 0.22 11.86
C THR A 127 3.35 1.02 11.62
N MET A 128 4.50 0.36 11.80
CA MET A 128 5.81 0.92 11.48
C MET A 128 6.32 0.35 10.15
N VAL A 129 6.89 1.23 9.34
CA VAL A 129 7.52 0.86 8.06
C VAL A 129 8.92 1.42 7.95
N GLU A 130 9.77 0.70 7.22
CA GLU A 130 11.14 1.08 6.93
C GLU A 130 11.28 1.48 5.46
N TYR A 131 11.95 2.60 5.20
CA TYR A 131 12.33 2.98 3.84
C TYR A 131 13.56 2.18 3.38
N ARG A 132 13.44 1.49 2.24
CA ARG A 132 14.48 0.64 1.64
C ARG A 132 14.78 0.99 0.18
N GLY A 133 14.59 2.23 -0.23
CA GLY A 133 14.99 2.69 -1.56
C GLY A 133 16.48 3.02 -1.63
N ALA A 134 17.09 2.81 -2.80
CA ALA A 134 18.42 3.34 -3.08
C ALA A 134 18.33 4.86 -3.16
N VAL A 135 19.19 5.55 -2.40
CA VAL A 135 19.36 7.01 -2.44
C VAL A 135 20.48 7.36 -3.41
#